data_AF-T1BRB3-F1
#
_entry.id   AF-T1BRB3-F1
#
_cell.length_a   1.000
_cell.length_b   1.000
_cell.length_c   1.000
_cell.angle_alpha   90.00
_cell.angle_beta   90.00
_cell.angle_gamma   90.00
#
_symmetry.space_group_name_H-M   'P 1'
#
loop_
_entity.id
_entity.type
_entity.pdbx_description
1 polymer ?
#
loop_
_entity_poly.entity_id
_entity_poly.type
_entity_poly.pdbx_seq_one_letter_code
_entity_poly.pdbx_strand_id
1 'polypeptide(L)'
;AVGAIGTALASVAVGLFSLAFWQIPFVLLGVLLLISGPSLLLAWFKLRSRTLGPILDANGWAINARAKINLLFGASLTQLAQLPPNAERTLTDPFAEEDHSAWIYVVWGAVAVMVVAMLWAMRTKPH
;
A
#
# COMPACT_ATOMS: atom_id res chain seq x y z
N ALA A 1 11.74 32.88 -23.45
CA ALA A 1 11.41 31.83 -22.45
C ALA A 1 10.11 31.10 -22.78
N VAL A 2 8.97 31.80 -22.90
CA VAL A 2 7.65 31.18 -23.20
C VAL A 2 7.63 30.38 -24.50
N GLY A 3 8.30 30.86 -25.56
CA GLY A 3 8.42 30.12 -26.82
C GLY A 3 9.15 28.77 -26.70
N ALA A 4 10.11 28.64 -25.78
CA ALA A 4 10.85 27.39 -25.56
C ALA A 4 9.99 26.34 -24.83
N ILE A 5 9.08 26.78 -23.95
CA ILE A 5 8.10 25.89 -23.31
C ILE A 5 7.07 25.43 -24.34
N GLY A 6 6.62 26.34 -25.21
CA GLY A 6 5.71 26.00 -26.32
C GLY A 6 6.30 24.96 -27.28
N THR A 7 7.57 25.11 -27.67
CA THR A 7 8.24 24.12 -28.52
C THR A 7 8.48 22.79 -27.80
N ALA A 8 8.77 22.80 -26.49
CA ALA A 8 8.92 21.58 -25.71
C ALA A 8 7.59 20.81 -25.55
N LEU A 9 6.48 21.50 -25.32
CA LEU A 9 5.16 20.85 -25.25
C LEU A 9 4.73 20.31 -26.62
N ALA A 10 4.98 21.06 -27.69
CA ALA A 10 4.69 20.62 -29.05
C ALA A 10 5.51 19.38 -29.44
N SER A 11 6.80 19.31 -29.08
CA SER A 11 7.64 18.15 -29.39
C SER A 11 7.22 16.90 -28.61
N VAL A 12 6.78 17.06 -27.35
CA VAL A 12 6.22 15.96 -26.55
C VAL A 12 4.92 15.44 -27.18
N ALA A 13 4.01 16.33 -27.60
CA ALA A 13 2.77 15.94 -28.24
C ALA A 13 3.02 15.18 -29.55
N VAL A 14 3.89 15.70 -30.42
CA VAL A 14 4.28 15.03 -31.67
C VAL A 14 4.92 13.65 -31.39
N GLY A 15 5.79 13.56 -30.37
CA GLY A 15 6.40 12.31 -29.95
C GLY A 15 5.38 11.28 -29.46
N LEU A 16 4.36 11.69 -28.69
CA LEU A 16 3.30 10.78 -28.25
C LEU A 16 2.46 10.23 -29.42
N PHE A 17 2.20 11.03 -30.45
CA PHE A 17 1.42 10.58 -31.61
C PHE A 17 2.22 9.72 -32.59
N SER A 18 3.55 9.78 -32.56
CA SER A 18 4.41 8.93 -33.41
C SER A 18 4.75 7.57 -32.79
N LEU A 19 4.28 7.29 -31.57
CA LEU A 19 4.59 6.07 -30.84
C LEU A 19 3.92 4.83 -31.45
N ALA A 20 4.68 3.76 -31.58
CA ALA A 20 4.10 2.44 -31.84
C ALA A 20 3.33 1.94 -30.61
N PHE A 21 2.27 1.15 -30.82
CA PHE A 21 1.43 0.62 -29.74
C PHE A 21 2.21 -0.07 -28.61
N TRP A 22 3.30 -0.78 -28.95
CA TRP A 22 4.19 -1.44 -27.98
C TRP A 22 5.02 -0.49 -27.10
N GLN A 23 5.13 0.79 -27.46
CA GLN A 23 5.87 1.79 -26.69
C GLN A 23 4.99 2.47 -25.63
N ILE A 24 3.66 2.33 -25.72
CA ILE A 24 2.70 2.88 -24.76
C ILE A 24 3.00 2.47 -23.30
N PRO A 25 3.35 1.21 -22.98
CA PRO A 25 3.68 0.82 -21.60
C PRO A 25 4.88 1.60 -21.02
N PHE A 26 5.88 1.92 -21.85
CA PHE A 26 7.05 2.67 -21.40
C PHE A 26 6.71 4.13 -21.12
N VAL A 27 5.81 4.73 -21.91
CA VAL A 27 5.32 6.10 -21.63
C VAL A 27 4.51 6.12 -20.34
N LEU A 28 3.64 5.15 -20.11
CA LEU A 28 2.91 5.04 -18.84
C LEU A 28 3.86 4.90 -17.65
N LEU A 29 4.88 4.04 -17.77
CA LEU A 29 5.91 3.87 -16.75
C LEU A 29 6.70 5.17 -16.52
N GLY A 30 7.06 5.87 -17.59
CA GLY A 30 7.78 7.14 -17.55
C GLY A 30 6.97 8.25 -16.87
N VAL A 31 5.69 8.39 -17.20
CA VAL A 31 4.77 9.35 -16.55
C VAL A 31 4.60 9.00 -15.07
N LEU A 32 4.42 7.72 -14.75
CA LEU A 32 4.34 7.25 -13.37
C LEU A 32 5.62 7.58 -12.59
N LEU A 33 6.79 7.31 -13.17
CA LEU A 33 8.08 7.67 -12.57
C LEU A 33 8.27 9.18 -12.44
N LEU A 34 7.83 9.98 -13.41
CA LEU A 34 7.94 11.43 -13.36
C LEU A 34 7.11 12.02 -12.21
N ILE A 35 5.89 11.50 -12.01
CA ILE A 35 4.97 11.97 -10.97
C ILE A 35 5.36 11.40 -9.60
N SER A 36 5.58 10.09 -9.50
CA SER A 36 5.80 9.38 -8.24
C SER A 36 7.26 9.31 -7.82
N GLY A 37 8.20 9.38 -8.76
CA GLY A 37 9.64 9.26 -8.52
C GLY A 37 10.18 10.25 -7.49
N PRO A 38 9.85 11.56 -7.56
CA PRO A 38 10.30 12.52 -6.55
C PRO A 38 9.82 12.16 -5.14
N SER A 39 8.56 11.76 -5.02
CA SER A 39 7.96 11.36 -3.74
C SER A 39 8.58 10.08 -3.17
N LEU A 40 8.84 9.09 -4.04
CA LEU A 40 9.54 7.85 -3.68
C LEU A 40 10.97 8.12 -3.22
N LEU A 41 11.70 9.00 -3.92
CA LEU A 41 13.05 9.40 -3.54
C LEU A 41 13.07 10.11 -2.19
N LEU A 42 12.17 11.06 -1.96
CA LEU A 42 12.04 11.74 -0.67
C LEU A 42 11.68 10.77 0.45
N ALA A 43 10.74 9.86 0.21
CA ALA A 43 10.37 8.82 1.17
C ALA A 43 11.56 7.90 1.48
N TRP A 44 12.34 7.51 0.47
CA TRP A 44 13.52 6.68 0.62
C TRP A 44 14.61 7.36 1.47
N PHE A 45 14.91 8.64 1.19
CA PHE A 45 15.84 9.41 2.01
C PHE A 45 15.38 9.50 3.47
N LYS A 46 14.07 9.73 3.70
CA LYS A 46 13.48 9.82 5.04
C LYS A 46 13.45 8.48 5.77
N LEU A 47 13.30 7.36 5.07
CA LEU A 47 13.35 6.02 5.64
C LEU A 47 14.76 5.66 6.09
N ARG A 48 15.77 6.00 5.29
CA ARG A 48 17.18 5.70 5.58
C ARG A 48 17.74 6.46 6.78
N SER A 49 17.13 7.59 7.15
CA SER A 49 17.52 8.40 8.31
C SER A 49 16.76 8.06 9.60
N ARG A 50 15.90 7.04 9.62
CA ARG A 50 15.14 6.69 10.83
C ARG A 50 16.02 6.10 11.93
N THR A 51 16.04 6.76 13.08
CA THR A 51 16.64 6.29 14.33
C THR A 51 15.55 6.19 15.39
N LEU A 52 15.63 5.21 16.29
CA LEU A 52 14.65 5.04 17.38
C LEU A 52 14.95 5.91 18.60
N GLY A 53 16.17 6.44 18.70
CA GLY A 53 16.59 7.32 19.80
C GLY A 53 15.58 8.45 20.05
N PRO A 54 15.24 9.29 19.06
CA PRO A 54 14.30 10.39 19.26
C PRO A 54 12.88 9.95 19.65
N ILE A 55 12.44 8.77 19.16
CA ILE A 55 11.09 8.26 19.44
C ILE A 55 11.01 7.74 20.88
N LEU A 56 12.03 7.02 21.35
CA LEU A 56 12.05 6.45 22.70
C LEU A 56 12.34 7.50 23.77
N ASP A 57 13.20 8.47 23.46
CA ASP A 57 13.46 9.63 24.33
C ASP A 57 12.18 10.48 24.53
N ALA A 58 11.39 10.66 23.46
CA ALA A 58 10.08 11.31 23.55
C ALA A 58 9.04 10.51 24.36
N ASN A 59 9.21 9.19 24.51
CA ASN A 59 8.37 8.34 25.36
C ASN A 59 8.88 8.24 26.80
N GLY A 60 9.90 9.02 27.19
CA GLY A 60 10.48 9.01 28.53
C GLY A 60 11.54 7.92 28.77
N TRP A 61 11.93 7.18 27.73
CA TRP A 61 13.01 6.20 27.78
C TRP A 61 14.30 6.82 27.26
N ALA A 62 15.15 7.30 28.18
CA ALA A 62 16.47 7.84 27.83
C ALA A 62 17.44 6.72 27.42
N ILE A 63 17.57 6.47 26.12
CA ILE A 63 18.54 5.53 25.57
C ILE A 63 19.66 6.26 24.81
N ASN A 64 20.90 6.12 25.27
CA ASN A 64 22.11 6.71 24.67
C ASN A 64 22.63 5.97 23.42
N ALA A 65 21.83 5.08 22.84
CA ALA A 65 22.24 4.26 21.69
C ALA A 65 21.68 4.82 20.38
N ARG A 66 22.53 4.91 19.35
CA ARG A 66 22.12 5.15 17.96
C ARG A 66 21.48 3.89 17.37
N ALA A 67 20.33 3.50 17.91
CA ALA A 67 19.54 2.37 17.44
C ALA A 67 18.91 2.73 16.08
N LYS A 68 19.63 2.43 15.00
CA LYS A 68 19.07 2.46 13.64
C LYS A 68 18.02 1.35 13.54
N ILE A 69 16.84 1.68 13.01
CA ILE A 69 15.81 0.69 12.74
C ILE A 69 16.36 -0.26 11.67
N ASN A 70 16.72 -1.47 12.07
CA ASN A 70 17.13 -2.54 11.17
C ASN A 70 16.27 -3.78 11.42
N LEU A 71 16.20 -4.67 10.44
CA LEU A 71 15.35 -5.86 10.50
C LEU A 71 15.71 -6.78 11.68
N LEU A 72 17.01 -6.94 11.98
CA LEU A 72 17.47 -7.75 13.12
C LEU A 72 16.99 -7.17 14.46
N PHE A 73 17.10 -5.85 14.63
CA PHE A 73 16.62 -5.14 15.81
C PHE A 73 15.10 -5.24 15.93
N GLY A 74 14.37 -5.04 14.81
CA GLY A 74 12.92 -5.28 14.77
C GLY A 74 12.56 -6.70 15.18
N ALA A 75 13.27 -7.70 14.65
CA ALA A 75 13.05 -9.11 14.99
C ALA A 75 13.32 -9.42 16.47
N SER A 76 14.31 -8.76 17.10
CA SER A 76 14.55 -8.91 18.54
C SER A 76 13.43 -8.34 19.39
N LEU A 77 12.73 -7.31 18.92
CA LEU A 77 11.57 -6.70 19.60
C LEU A 77 10.26 -7.45 19.36
N THR A 78 10.14 -8.18 18.25
CA THR A 78 8.93 -8.93 17.87
C THR A 78 9.12 -10.44 18.01
N GLN A 79 10.12 -10.90 18.76
CA GLN A 79 10.25 -12.32 19.05
C GLN A 79 9.02 -12.78 19.84
N LEU A 80 8.21 -13.63 19.21
CA LEU A 80 7.11 -14.31 19.89
C LEU A 80 7.70 -15.25 20.93
N ALA A 81 7.24 -15.12 22.17
CA ALA A 81 7.63 -16.00 23.25
C ALA A 81 7.28 -17.45 22.88
N GLN A 82 8.26 -18.34 22.92
CA GLN A 82 8.02 -19.77 22.75
C GLN A 82 7.45 -20.33 24.05
N LEU A 83 6.45 -21.19 23.92
CA LEU A 83 5.85 -21.89 25.07
C LEU A 83 6.90 -22.86 25.64
N PRO A 84 7.12 -22.91 26.97
CA PRO A 84 8.10 -23.83 27.56
C PRO A 84 7.71 -25.29 27.28
N PRO A 85 8.69 -26.21 27.28
CA PRO A 85 8.39 -27.64 27.17
C PRO A 85 7.43 -28.04 28.31
N ASN A 86 6.36 -28.75 27.96
CA ASN A 86 5.22 -29.16 28.82
C ASN A 86 4.10 -28.14 29.05
N ALA A 87 4.04 -27.05 28.30
CA ALA A 87 2.87 -26.17 28.35
C ALA A 87 1.73 -26.69 27.46
N GLU A 88 0.55 -26.83 28.06
CA GLU A 88 -0.68 -27.19 27.35
C GLU A 88 -1.37 -25.93 26.81
N ARG A 89 -1.76 -25.95 25.52
CA ARG A 89 -2.54 -24.86 24.92
C ARG A 89 -4.02 -25.10 25.21
N THR A 90 -4.64 -24.19 25.95
CA THR A 90 -6.10 -24.21 26.10
C THR A 90 -6.73 -23.68 24.80
N LEU A 91 -7.73 -24.38 24.29
CA LEU A 91 -8.48 -23.98 23.08
C LEU A 91 -9.58 -22.95 23.38
N THR A 92 -9.82 -22.67 24.66
CA THR A 92 -10.86 -21.74 25.11
C THR A 92 -10.19 -20.44 25.50
N ASP A 93 -10.24 -19.44 24.63
CA ASP A 93 -9.78 -18.09 24.94
C ASP A 93 -10.95 -17.28 25.52
N PRO A 94 -10.97 -16.96 26.83
CA PRO A 94 -12.03 -16.19 27.45
C PRO A 94 -12.08 -14.72 26.99
N PHE A 95 -11.11 -14.27 26.19
CA PHE A 95 -11.04 -12.93 25.59
C PHE A 95 -11.16 -12.94 24.06
N ALA A 96 -11.56 -14.06 23.45
CA ALA A 96 -11.83 -14.08 22.01
C ALA A 96 -12.94 -13.08 21.68
N GLU A 97 -12.64 -12.12 20.79
CA GLU A 97 -13.65 -11.21 20.25
C GLU A 97 -14.72 -12.01 19.50
N GLU A 98 -15.99 -11.62 19.68
CA GLU A 98 -17.09 -12.25 18.96
C GLU A 98 -16.87 -12.10 17.45
N ASP A 99 -16.86 -13.23 16.73
CA ASP A 99 -16.58 -13.24 15.30
C ASP A 99 -17.73 -12.58 14.52
N HIS A 100 -17.62 -11.28 14.32
CA HIS A 100 -18.56 -10.50 13.51
C HIS A 100 -18.43 -10.82 12.01
N SER A 101 -17.56 -11.73 11.56
CA SER A 101 -17.35 -12.05 10.14
C SER A 101 -18.64 -12.46 9.39
N ALA A 102 -19.67 -12.94 10.09
CA ALA A 102 -20.95 -13.30 9.48
C ALA A 102 -21.62 -12.16 8.67
N TRP A 103 -21.49 -10.88 9.06
CA TRP A 103 -22.13 -9.77 8.33
C TRP A 103 -21.52 -9.54 6.94
N ILE A 104 -20.24 -9.90 6.74
CA ILE A 104 -19.58 -9.69 5.45
C ILE A 104 -20.17 -10.62 4.38
N TYR A 105 -20.53 -11.85 4.76
CA TYR A 105 -21.19 -12.79 3.86
C TYR A 105 -22.60 -12.32 3.48
N VAL A 106 -23.32 -11.66 4.41
CA VAL A 106 -24.62 -11.05 4.13
C VAL A 106 -24.48 -9.91 3.12
N VAL A 107 -23.47 -9.05 3.29
CA VAL A 107 -23.20 -7.95 2.35
C VAL A 107 -22.80 -8.46 0.97
N TRP A 108 -21.90 -9.45 0.89
CA TRP A 108 -21.55 -10.08 -0.37
C TRP A 108 -22.74 -10.76 -1.05
N GLY A 109 -23.62 -11.41 -0.27
CA GLY A 109 -24.88 -11.96 -0.76
C GLY A 109 -25.79 -10.89 -1.36
N ALA A 110 -25.97 -9.76 -0.67
CA ALA A 110 -26.78 -8.64 -1.15
C ALA A 110 -26.22 -8.02 -2.44
N VAL A 111 -24.89 -7.84 -2.51
CA VAL A 111 -24.21 -7.34 -3.72
C VAL A 111 -24.39 -8.31 -4.88
N ALA A 112 -24.25 -9.61 -4.65
CA ALA A 112 -24.45 -10.63 -5.69
C ALA A 112 -25.88 -10.60 -6.24
N VAL A 113 -26.90 -10.49 -5.37
CA VAL A 113 -28.31 -10.37 -5.77
C VAL A 113 -28.54 -9.10 -6.60
N MET A 114 -27.98 -7.96 -6.18
CA MET A 114 -28.06 -6.69 -6.92
C MET A 114 -27.45 -6.78 -8.32
N VAL A 115 -26.28 -7.42 -8.46
CA VAL A 115 -25.62 -7.62 -9.76
C VAL A 115 -26.46 -8.51 -10.66
N VAL A 116 -27.00 -9.63 -10.14
CA VAL A 116 -27.88 -10.52 -10.90
C VAL A 116 -29.15 -9.79 -11.36
N ALA A 117 -29.78 -9.01 -10.48
CA ALA A 117 -30.95 -8.20 -10.82
C ALA A 117 -30.64 -7.16 -11.90
N MET A 118 -29.48 -6.49 -11.82
CA MET A 118 -29.04 -5.51 -12.82
C MET A 118 -28.77 -6.16 -14.17
N LEU A 119 -28.09 -7.31 -14.21
CA LEU A 119 -27.86 -8.07 -15.44
C LEU A 119 -29.18 -8.55 -16.07
N TRP A 120 -30.14 -8.98 -15.26
CA TRP A 120 -31.47 -9.36 -15.74
C TRP A 120 -32.25 -8.16 -16.30
N ALA A 121 -32.18 -7.00 -15.63
CA ALA A 121 -32.80 -5.76 -16.12
C ALA A 121 -32.15 -5.25 -17.42
N MET A 122 -30.84 -5.42 -17.59
CA MET A 122 -30.16 -5.05 -18.85
C MET A 122 -30.54 -5.98 -20.00
N ARG A 123 -30.83 -7.26 -19.73
CA ARG A 123 -31.27 -8.24 -20.73
C ARG A 123 -32.70 -8.01 -21.23
N THR A 124 -33.54 -7.36 -20.43
CA THR A 124 -34.99 -7.20 -20.70
C THR A 124 -35.35 -5.88 -21.35
N LYS A 125 -34.40 -4.98 -21.63
CA LYS A 125 -34.66 -3.76 -22.43
C LYS A 125 -34.74 -4.14 -23.92
N PRO A 126 -35.92 -4.10 -24.57
CA PRO A 126 -35.99 -4.16 -26.01
C PRO A 126 -35.52 -2.80 -26.58
N HIS A 127 -34.78 -2.84 -27.68
CA HIS A 127 -34.40 -1.66 -28.46
C HIS A 127 -35.62 -0.84 -28.90
#